data_AF-A0A5H2Y780-F1
#
_entry.id   AF-A0A5H2Y780-F1
#
_cell.length_a   1.000
_cell.length_b   1.000
_cell.length_c   1.000
_cell.angle_alpha   90.00
_cell.angle_beta   90.00
_cell.angle_gamma   90.00
#
_symmetry.space_group_name_H-M   'P 1'
#
loop_
_entity.id
_entity.type
_entity.pdbx_description
1 polymer ?
#
loop_
_entity_poly.entity_id
_entity_poly.type
_entity_poly.pdbx_seq_one_letter_code
_entity_poly.pdbx_strand_id
1 'polypeptide(L)'
;MKTKQVLSITILCAGFGASGMASAESVIHSGAGGSTAFYPSHSAGGQATQQVQKELDEFKRNPVSADGQYRYVGGELGWVLIQHEYAYRDGKWQDVDKFDHKTPKPSLEMSPEERKQRDELYRS
;
A
#
# COMPACT_ATOMS: atom_id res chain seq x y z
N MET A 1 13.08 67.52 -8.00
CA MET A 1 13.80 66.83 -6.91
C MET A 1 13.37 65.36 -6.92
N LYS A 2 14.32 64.42 -6.98
CA LYS A 2 14.09 62.97 -7.06
C LYS A 2 14.05 62.38 -5.64
N THR A 3 12.88 61.98 -5.14
CA THR A 3 12.75 61.23 -3.89
C THR A 3 12.90 59.73 -4.19
N LYS A 4 13.97 59.13 -3.65
CA LYS A 4 14.31 57.72 -3.83
C LYS A 4 13.39 56.86 -2.95
N GLN A 5 12.72 55.89 -3.57
CA GLN A 5 12.12 54.73 -2.92
C GLN A 5 13.19 53.99 -2.11
N VAL A 6 13.00 53.92 -0.80
CA VAL A 6 13.68 52.95 0.06
C VAL A 6 12.58 52.09 0.65
N LEU A 7 12.15 51.08 -0.11
CA LEU A 7 11.28 50.03 0.37
C LEU A 7 12.14 49.00 1.10
N SER A 8 11.87 48.90 2.39
CA SER A 8 12.52 48.10 3.41
C SER A 8 12.78 46.65 2.99
N ILE A 9 14.07 46.32 2.81
CA ILE A 9 14.62 44.97 2.59
C ILE A 9 14.44 44.05 3.83
N THR A 10 14.00 44.60 4.97
CA THR A 10 13.99 43.89 6.25
C THR A 10 12.88 42.84 6.42
N ILE A 11 11.86 42.81 5.55
CA ILE A 11 10.76 41.82 5.67
C ILE A 11 11.11 40.48 5.01
N LEU A 12 12.13 40.42 4.14
CA LEU A 12 12.46 39.19 3.42
C LEU A 12 13.20 38.14 4.27
N CYS A 13 13.84 38.54 5.38
CA CYS A 13 14.63 37.62 6.20
C CYS A 13 13.85 36.90 7.31
N ALA A 14 12.67 37.39 7.71
CA ALA A 14 11.87 36.76 8.77
C ALA A 14 11.09 35.52 8.30
N GLY A 15 10.86 35.37 6.99
CA GLY A 15 10.16 34.22 6.41
C GLY A 15 11.01 32.94 6.31
N PHE A 16 12.33 33.03 6.45
CA PHE A 16 13.23 31.87 6.29
C PHE A 16 13.49 31.09 7.58
N GLY A 17 13.21 31.69 8.75
CA GLY A 17 13.50 31.05 10.05
C GLY A 17 12.50 29.97 10.45
N ALA A 18 11.24 30.09 10.04
CA ALA A 18 10.19 29.12 10.41
C ALA A 18 10.21 27.84 9.54
N SER A 19 10.87 27.86 8.38
CA SER A 19 10.95 26.73 7.45
C SER A 19 12.01 25.69 7.86
N GLY A 20 12.93 26.03 8.78
CA GLY A 20 14.08 25.19 9.10
C GLY A 20 13.77 23.93 9.93
N MET A 21 12.66 23.91 10.68
CA MET A 21 12.39 22.82 11.63
C MET A 21 11.57 21.66 11.05
N ALA A 22 11.04 21.78 9.83
CA ALA A 22 10.34 20.68 9.14
C ALA A 22 11.24 19.89 8.16
N SER A 23 12.49 20.34 7.93
CA SER A 23 13.33 19.87 6.82
C SER A 23 14.24 18.68 7.15
N ALA A 24 14.50 18.35 8.42
CA ALA A 24 15.50 17.32 8.76
C ALA A 24 15.08 15.90 8.35
N GLU A 25 13.76 15.66 8.30
CA GLU A 25 13.19 14.35 7.96
C GLU A 25 12.43 14.38 6.63
N SER A 26 12.67 15.37 5.76
CA SER A 26 11.98 15.45 4.47
C SER A 26 12.96 15.49 3.29
N VAL A 27 12.66 14.73 2.23
CA VAL A 27 13.37 14.76 0.95
C VAL A 27 12.48 15.47 -0.08
N ILE A 28 13.10 16.33 -0.89
CA ILE A 28 12.44 17.10 -1.95
C ILE A 28 12.49 16.33 -3.26
N HIS A 29 11.33 16.15 -3.90
CA HIS A 29 11.21 15.57 -5.24
C HIS A 29 10.65 16.58 -6.23
N SER A 30 11.24 16.62 -7.43
CA SER A 30 10.71 17.39 -8.56
C SER A 30 9.72 16.54 -9.36
N GLY A 31 8.47 16.96 -9.42
CA GLY A 31 7.42 16.33 -10.21
C GLY A 31 7.38 16.84 -11.67
N ALA A 32 6.50 16.24 -12.46
CA ALA A 32 6.23 16.69 -13.82
C ALA A 32 5.79 18.17 -13.84
N GLY A 33 6.21 18.92 -14.87
CA GLY A 33 5.88 20.33 -15.02
C GLY A 33 6.61 21.30 -14.07
N GLY A 34 7.67 20.85 -13.38
CA GLY A 34 8.43 21.70 -12.45
C GLY A 34 7.80 21.85 -11.08
N SER A 35 6.80 21.02 -10.75
CA SER A 35 6.24 20.94 -9.40
C SER A 35 7.29 20.44 -8.40
N THR A 36 7.23 20.90 -7.16
CA THR A 36 8.09 20.45 -6.07
C THR A 36 7.23 19.89 -4.94
N ALA A 37 7.53 18.67 -4.49
CA ALA A 37 6.82 18.01 -3.42
C ALA A 37 7.80 17.56 -2.32
N PHE A 38 7.34 17.62 -1.07
CA PHE A 38 8.09 17.23 0.11
C PHE A 38 7.58 15.88 0.59
N TYR A 39 8.49 14.91 0.73
CA TYR A 39 8.18 13.56 1.18
C TYR A 39 8.94 13.26 2.47
N PRO A 40 8.43 12.37 3.34
CA PRO A 40 9.24 11.82 4.43
C PRO A 40 10.57 11.28 3.92
N SER A 41 11.62 11.40 4.72
CA SER A 41 12.96 10.94 4.39
C SER A 41 12.95 9.46 4.06
N HIS A 42 13.56 9.11 2.94
CA HIS A 42 13.71 7.74 2.48
C HIS A 42 15.06 7.61 1.79
N SER A 43 15.73 6.48 2.00
CA SER A 43 16.92 6.11 1.25
C SER A 43 16.54 5.45 -0.07
N ALA A 44 17.45 5.47 -1.03
CA ALA A 44 17.35 4.56 -2.17
C ALA A 44 17.25 3.11 -1.65
N GLY A 45 16.35 2.32 -2.25
CA GLY A 45 16.29 0.89 -1.96
C GLY A 45 17.58 0.20 -2.38
N GLY A 46 17.94 -0.91 -1.71
CA GLY A 46 19.15 -1.66 -2.03
C GLY A 46 19.10 -2.46 -3.34
N GLN A 47 17.98 -2.43 -4.06
CA GLN A 47 17.78 -3.18 -5.30
C GLN A 47 18.39 -2.44 -6.49
N ALA A 48 19.09 -3.19 -7.36
CA ALA A 48 19.54 -2.65 -8.63
C ALA A 48 18.35 -2.29 -9.54
N THR A 49 18.45 -1.24 -10.34
CA THR A 49 17.38 -0.82 -11.27
C THR A 49 16.92 -1.96 -12.18
N GLN A 50 17.82 -2.82 -12.64
CA GLN A 50 17.49 -3.99 -13.46
C GLN A 50 16.63 -5.01 -12.70
N GLN A 51 16.89 -5.20 -11.40
CA GLN A 51 16.10 -6.08 -10.55
C GLN A 51 14.68 -5.54 -10.38
N VAL A 52 14.54 -4.23 -10.11
CA VAL A 52 13.23 -3.56 -10.00
C VAL A 52 12.45 -3.67 -11.30
N GLN A 53 13.09 -3.47 -12.46
CA GLN A 53 12.43 -3.59 -13.75
C GLN A 53 11.95 -5.01 -14.02
N LYS A 54 12.76 -6.02 -13.67
CA LYS A 54 12.39 -7.43 -13.79
C LYS A 54 11.18 -7.77 -12.92
N GLU A 55 11.19 -7.37 -11.65
CA GLU A 55 10.08 -7.58 -10.71
C GLU A 55 8.80 -6.88 -11.21
N LEU A 56 8.91 -5.67 -11.74
CA LEU A 56 7.78 -4.93 -12.31
C LEU A 56 7.20 -5.65 -13.53
N ASP A 57 8.04 -6.19 -14.42
CA ASP A 57 7.57 -6.91 -15.61
C ASP A 57 6.94 -8.26 -15.24
N GLU A 58 7.46 -8.95 -14.23
CA GLU A 58 6.85 -10.17 -13.67
C GLU A 58 5.48 -9.87 -13.04
N PHE A 59 5.39 -8.79 -12.24
CA PHE A 59 4.14 -8.33 -11.66
C PHE A 59 3.11 -7.98 -12.74
N LYS A 60 3.49 -7.27 -13.80
CA LYS A 60 2.58 -6.94 -14.91
C LYS A 60 2.01 -8.18 -15.61
N ARG A 61 2.78 -9.28 -15.69
CA ARG A 61 2.32 -10.54 -16.31
C ARG A 61 1.40 -11.33 -15.40
N ASN A 62 1.62 -11.28 -14.09
CA ASN A 62 0.80 -11.95 -13.11
C ASN A 62 0.72 -11.09 -11.85
N PRO A 63 -0.26 -10.16 -11.76
CA PRO A 63 -0.30 -9.14 -10.72
C PRO A 63 -0.85 -9.72 -9.42
N VAL A 64 -0.11 -10.65 -8.83
CA VAL A 64 -0.41 -11.28 -7.56
C VAL A 64 0.48 -10.69 -6.47
N SER A 65 -0.03 -10.67 -5.24
CA SER A 65 0.72 -10.24 -4.07
C SER A 65 1.89 -11.18 -3.80
N ALA A 66 2.88 -10.72 -3.04
CA ALA A 66 4.07 -11.52 -2.74
C ALA A 66 3.75 -12.84 -2.00
N ASP A 67 2.67 -12.87 -1.21
CA ASP A 67 2.14 -14.06 -0.53
C ASP A 67 1.21 -14.91 -1.41
N GLY A 68 0.92 -14.45 -2.63
CA GLY A 68 0.05 -15.12 -3.59
C GLY A 68 -1.44 -15.10 -3.25
N GLN A 69 -1.88 -14.46 -2.16
CA GLN A 69 -3.28 -14.50 -1.71
C GLN A 69 -4.20 -13.53 -2.45
N TYR A 70 -3.64 -12.44 -2.98
CA TYR A 70 -4.40 -11.37 -3.61
C TYR A 70 -3.97 -11.17 -5.05
N ARG A 71 -4.93 -10.81 -5.90
CA ARG A 71 -4.70 -10.32 -7.26
C ARG A 71 -5.07 -8.85 -7.34
N TYR A 72 -4.18 -8.06 -7.91
CA TYR A 72 -4.47 -6.68 -8.24
C TYR A 72 -5.32 -6.62 -9.51
N VAL A 73 -6.53 -6.10 -9.38
CA VAL A 73 -7.51 -5.94 -10.48
C VAL A 73 -7.62 -4.49 -10.96
N GLY A 74 -6.96 -3.56 -10.27
CA GLY A 74 -7.00 -2.14 -10.59
C GLY A 74 -8.32 -1.46 -10.25
N GLY A 75 -8.42 -0.17 -10.59
CA GLY A 75 -9.58 0.65 -10.28
C GLY A 75 -9.83 0.80 -8.77
N GLU A 76 -11.07 1.06 -8.39
CA GLU A 76 -11.48 1.21 -6.99
C GLU A 76 -11.43 -0.10 -6.19
N LEU A 77 -11.53 -1.25 -6.86
CA LEU A 77 -11.45 -2.56 -6.22
C LEU A 77 -10.03 -2.90 -5.75
N GLY A 78 -8.99 -2.36 -6.40
CA GLY A 78 -7.60 -2.54 -5.98
C GLY A 78 -7.18 -4.00 -5.94
N TRP A 79 -7.05 -4.56 -4.74
CA TRP A 79 -6.63 -5.94 -4.48
C TRP A 79 -7.82 -6.80 -4.09
N VAL A 80 -7.98 -7.95 -4.76
CA VAL A 80 -9.04 -8.93 -4.46
C VAL A 80 -8.44 -10.26 -4.06
N LEU A 81 -9.10 -10.97 -3.15
CA LEU A 81 -8.71 -12.32 -2.77
C LEU A 81 -8.81 -13.26 -3.96
N ILE A 82 -7.75 -14.02 -4.22
CA ILE A 82 -7.77 -15.07 -5.25
C ILE A 82 -8.66 -16.20 -4.74
N GLN A 83 -9.60 -16.63 -5.58
CA GLN A 83 -10.48 -17.76 -5.26
C GLN A 83 -9.73 -19.08 -5.34
N HIS A 84 -10.14 -20.06 -4.53
CA HIS A 84 -9.62 -21.42 -4.57
C HIS A 84 -9.69 -22.01 -5.98
N GLU A 85 -8.61 -22.64 -6.43
CA GLU A 85 -8.54 -23.33 -7.72
C GLU A 85 -8.85 -24.81 -7.53
N TYR A 86 -9.82 -25.33 -8.28
CA TYR A 86 -10.16 -26.74 -8.27
C TYR A 86 -9.88 -27.38 -9.63
N ALA A 87 -9.26 -28.56 -9.63
CA ALA A 87 -9.08 -29.37 -10.83
C ALA A 87 -9.68 -30.77 -10.64
N TYR A 88 -10.28 -31.31 -11.71
CA TYR A 88 -10.78 -32.68 -11.72
C TYR A 88 -9.63 -33.65 -12.01
N ARG A 89 -9.26 -34.46 -11.02
CA ARG A 89 -8.16 -35.45 -11.08
C ARG A 89 -8.61 -36.73 -10.40
N ASP A 90 -8.35 -37.87 -11.02
CA ASP A 90 -8.67 -39.21 -10.48
C ASP A 90 -10.15 -39.38 -10.11
N GLY A 91 -11.06 -38.81 -10.91
CA GLY A 91 -12.51 -38.93 -10.68
C GLY A 91 -13.07 -38.02 -9.56
N LYS A 92 -12.26 -37.11 -8.99
CA LYS A 92 -12.68 -36.18 -7.92
C LYS A 92 -12.21 -34.76 -8.18
N TRP A 93 -12.98 -33.78 -7.70
CA TRP A 93 -12.52 -32.39 -7.60
C TRP A 93 -11.49 -32.29 -6.48
N GLN A 94 -10.30 -31.80 -6.82
CA GLN A 94 -9.20 -31.59 -5.89
C GLN A 94 -8.88 -30.09 -5.87
N ASP A 95 -8.71 -29.53 -4.67
CA ASP A 95 -8.08 -28.21 -4.51
C ASP A 95 -6.63 -28.32 -5.02
N VAL A 96 -6.27 -27.44 -5.95
CA VAL A 96 -4.95 -27.38 -6.58
C VAL A 96 -4.29 -26.01 -6.43
N ASP A 97 -4.88 -25.13 -5.62
CA ASP A 97 -4.26 -23.85 -5.33
C ASP A 97 -2.99 -24.00 -4.48
N LYS A 98 -2.27 -22.89 -4.35
CA LYS A 98 -1.01 -22.81 -3.60
C LYS A 98 -1.19 -22.10 -2.26
N PHE A 99 -2.42 -21.95 -1.77
CA PHE A 99 -2.66 -21.31 -0.48
C PHE A 99 -2.18 -22.23 0.65
N ASP A 100 -1.86 -21.63 1.79
CA ASP A 100 -1.48 -22.41 2.96
C ASP A 100 -2.71 -23.02 3.62
N HIS A 101 -2.91 -24.32 3.47
CA HIS A 101 -3.98 -25.06 4.14
C HIS A 101 -3.61 -25.57 5.54
N LYS A 102 -2.48 -25.13 6.11
CA LYS A 102 -2.08 -25.52 7.48
C LYS A 102 -2.84 -24.77 8.56
N THR A 103 -3.59 -23.73 8.21
CA THR A 103 -4.46 -23.05 9.18
C THR A 103 -5.43 -24.06 9.79
N PRO A 104 -5.42 -24.26 11.12
CA PRO A 104 -6.33 -25.20 11.75
C PRO A 104 -7.77 -24.80 11.45
N LYS A 105 -8.58 -25.77 11.07
CA LYS A 105 -10.01 -25.54 10.87
C LYS A 105 -10.60 -24.97 12.15
N PRO A 106 -11.40 -23.89 12.08
CA PRO A 106 -12.08 -23.40 13.26
C PRO A 106 -12.92 -24.53 13.86
N SER A 107 -12.94 -24.61 15.19
CA SER A 107 -13.82 -25.53 15.88
C SER A 107 -15.26 -25.23 15.49
N LEU A 108 -16.01 -26.27 15.10
CA LEU A 108 -17.45 -26.16 14.94
C LEU A 108 -18.19 -26.30 16.27
N GLU A 109 -17.48 -26.70 17.33
CA GLU A 109 -18.03 -26.72 18.67
C GLU A 109 -18.11 -25.29 19.20
N MET A 110 -19.34 -24.91 19.53
CA MET A 110 -19.68 -23.60 20.06
C MET A 110 -20.04 -23.77 21.53
N SER A 111 -19.45 -22.93 22.39
CA SER A 111 -19.85 -22.86 23.79
C SER A 111 -21.33 -22.43 23.91
N PRO A 112 -21.98 -22.69 25.05
CA PRO A 112 -23.33 -22.19 25.29
C PRO A 112 -23.45 -20.66 25.10
N GLU A 113 -22.43 -19.92 25.51
CA GLU A 113 -22.37 -18.45 25.42
C GLU A 113 -22.24 -17.97 23.97
N GLU A 114 -21.32 -18.57 23.21
CA GLU A 114 -21.14 -18.26 21.78
C GLU A 114 -22.41 -18.61 20.98
N ARG A 115 -23.08 -19.70 21.37
CA ARG A 115 -24.35 -20.11 20.77
C ARG A 115 -25.43 -19.08 21.00
N LYS A 116 -25.56 -18.59 22.23
CA LYS A 116 -26.50 -17.53 22.58
C LYS A 116 -26.22 -16.25 21.80
N GLN A 117 -24.95 -15.82 21.71
CA GLN A 117 -24.56 -14.62 20.96
C GLN A 117 -24.88 -14.73 19.47
N ARG A 118 -24.58 -15.87 18.85
CA ARG A 118 -24.95 -16.13 17.45
C ARG A 118 -26.46 -16.10 17.27
N ASP A 119 -27.20 -16.78 18.14
CA ASP A 119 -28.66 -16.86 18.03
C ASP A 119 -29.32 -15.49 18.23
N GLU A 120 -28.74 -14.60 19.04
CA GLU A 120 -29.14 -13.20 19.15
C GLU A 120 -28.82 -12.40 17.88
N LEU A 121 -27.63 -12.58 17.30
CA LEU A 121 -27.19 -11.88 16.09
C LEU A 121 -28.07 -12.18 14.86
N TYR A 122 -28.57 -13.41 14.73
CA TYR A 122 -29.39 -13.86 13.59
C TYR A 122 -30.89 -13.92 13.90
N ARG A 123 -31.34 -13.36 15.03
CA ARG A 123 -32.76 -13.25 15.36
C ARG A 123 -33.38 -12.10 14.56
N SER A 124 -33.81 -12.40 13.33
CA SER A 124 -34.65 -11.51 12.51
C SER A 124 -36.06 -11.37 13.08
#